data_AF-A0A0N1A5K3-F1
#
_entry.id   AF-A0A0N1A5K3-F1
#
_cell.length_a   1.000
_cell.length_b   1.000
_cell.length_c   1.000
_cell.angle_alpha   90.00
_cell.angle_beta   90.00
_cell.angle_gamma   90.00
#
_symmetry.space_group_name_H-M   'P 1'
#
loop_
_entity.id
_entity.type
_entity.pdbx_description
1 polymer ?
#
loop_
_entity_poly.entity_id
_entity_poly.type
_entity_poly.pdbx_seq_one_letter_code
_entity_poly.pdbx_strand_id
1 'polypeptide(L)'
;MKKNTTSPTPAQTPGDAALARRRWLQWAGAAAAATQGAAFTGLAQGQAQAPSPPRSGEPPRLALLIGNRDYPEGEDLPPIHKNVRDLRAVLERRGFEVTQGLDLDLAAARAATAAFAAKVRAAPPDATVLFYFSGHGAQVDAENLLVSARVSPKARPDALARGSLTLTRDVIGELPQRPNGLTIAIIDACRTSLRDVAGGDGLNQVEAPRGCLIAFATGAGKPAIAPADDTRNTFYTASLVKLLEGASDEISFSDLFRLVKLDVQNVMLNHPVPLLRQFAQFPFIAENTQVTRRLAPLPPPEAAVTSAPAPARFASRDEAADWALLEAAVWPAEIAKLATDFLKNHPGSRLAGSAEVARAGANEAASILRRRDVRLFRTAFQPTTEVPETELVKAGRGDKDAAARLARAYGRDGEKFDASRYEGWLQFAAALGNGIASYELALHYRRVGQPLLAAQYEARARELGYTPPPSLDNSRK
;
A
#
# COMPACT_ATOMS: atom_id res chain seq x y z
N MET A 1 -16.64 -46.87 -59.10
CA MET A 1 -16.66 -48.34 -58.89
C MET A 1 -16.85 -48.64 -57.39
N LYS A 2 -17.37 -49.84 -57.04
CA LYS A 2 -17.11 -50.67 -55.83
C LYS A 2 -16.46 -49.94 -54.62
N LYS A 3 -17.01 -49.87 -53.40
CA LYS A 3 -17.82 -50.77 -52.51
C LYS A 3 -18.37 -49.90 -51.33
N ASN A 4 -19.21 -50.29 -50.37
CA ASN A 4 -20.23 -51.34 -50.15
C ASN A 4 -21.08 -50.93 -48.92
N THR A 5 -22.24 -51.58 -48.73
CA THR A 5 -23.01 -51.64 -47.46
C THR A 5 -22.27 -52.50 -46.40
N THR A 6 -22.68 -52.70 -45.13
CA THR A 6 -24.04 -52.69 -44.51
C THR A 6 -23.96 -52.50 -42.98
N SER A 7 -25.05 -52.05 -42.34
CA SER A 7 -25.27 -52.02 -40.87
C SER A 7 -25.64 -53.42 -40.30
N PRO A 8 -25.78 -53.62 -38.96
CA PRO A 8 -27.05 -53.27 -38.28
C PRO A 8 -26.94 -52.74 -36.82
N THR A 9 -28.03 -52.13 -36.34
CA THR A 9 -28.30 -51.73 -34.94
C THR A 9 -28.97 -52.87 -34.14
N PRO A 10 -28.93 -52.88 -32.79
CA PRO A 10 -29.81 -52.03 -31.94
C PRO A 10 -28.99 -51.32 -30.81
N ALA A 11 -29.52 -50.61 -29.80
CA ALA A 11 -30.89 -50.49 -29.25
C ALA A 11 -31.15 -49.08 -28.63
N GLN A 12 -32.02 -49.02 -27.61
CA GLN A 12 -32.54 -47.86 -26.86
C GLN A 12 -32.78 -48.33 -25.40
N THR A 13 -32.91 -47.57 -24.29
CA THR A 13 -32.75 -46.16 -23.80
C THR A 13 -33.07 -46.20 -22.28
N PRO A 14 -32.91 -45.14 -21.43
CA PRO A 14 -32.18 -43.86 -21.49
C PRO A 14 -31.25 -43.67 -20.25
N GLY A 15 -30.78 -42.45 -19.93
CA GLY A 15 -30.26 -42.12 -18.58
C GLY A 15 -29.30 -40.91 -18.45
N ASP A 16 -29.81 -39.83 -17.85
CA ASP A 16 -29.21 -38.65 -17.17
C ASP A 16 -27.70 -38.34 -17.18
N ALA A 17 -27.41 -37.03 -17.16
CA ALA A 17 -26.07 -36.46 -17.02
C ALA A 17 -25.77 -35.99 -15.58
N ALA A 18 -24.53 -36.18 -15.09
CA ALA A 18 -23.91 -35.31 -14.07
C ALA A 18 -22.39 -35.56 -13.85
N LEU A 19 -21.71 -34.53 -13.32
CA LEU A 19 -20.58 -34.62 -12.38
C LEU A 19 -19.27 -35.34 -12.79
N ALA A 20 -18.55 -34.77 -13.76
CA ALA A 20 -17.11 -35.02 -13.95
C ALA A 20 -16.25 -34.38 -12.82
N ARG A 21 -16.17 -35.04 -11.65
CA ARG A 21 -15.36 -34.58 -10.50
C ARG A 21 -13.85 -34.72 -10.74
N ARG A 22 -13.13 -33.61 -10.92
CA ARG A 22 -11.65 -33.60 -10.88
C ARG A 22 -11.14 -33.64 -9.43
N ARG A 23 -10.33 -34.66 -9.10
CA ARG A 23 -9.59 -34.75 -7.84
C ARG A 23 -8.27 -33.97 -7.95
N TRP A 24 -7.92 -33.21 -6.91
CA TRP A 24 -6.56 -32.71 -6.68
C TRP A 24 -6.09 -33.13 -5.28
N LEU A 25 -4.79 -33.38 -5.13
CA LEU A 25 -4.26 -34.06 -3.95
C LEU A 25 -4.06 -33.10 -2.76
N GLN A 26 -4.64 -33.47 -1.62
CA GLN A 26 -4.24 -32.94 -0.31
C GLN A 26 -2.98 -33.67 0.16
N TRP A 27 -2.02 -32.94 0.73
CA TRP A 27 -0.84 -33.50 1.40
C TRP A 27 -0.89 -33.10 2.88
N ALA A 28 -1.23 -34.06 3.74
CA ALA A 28 -1.20 -33.90 5.19
C ALA A 28 0.12 -34.46 5.74
N GLY A 29 0.99 -33.60 6.26
CA GLY A 29 2.22 -34.02 6.93
C GLY A 29 1.93 -34.43 8.38
N ALA A 30 1.84 -35.74 8.64
CA ALA A 30 1.72 -36.26 10.00
C ALA A 30 3.10 -36.34 10.68
N ALA A 31 3.23 -35.71 11.85
CA ALA A 31 4.33 -35.93 12.78
C ALA A 31 3.79 -36.67 14.03
N ALA A 32 4.49 -37.72 14.47
CA ALA A 32 3.95 -38.64 15.47
C ALA A 32 4.00 -38.07 16.90
N ALA A 33 2.97 -38.38 17.69
CA ALA A 33 2.96 -38.10 19.12
C ALA A 33 3.79 -39.15 19.87
N ALA A 34 4.64 -38.70 20.80
CA ALA A 34 5.33 -39.54 21.77
C ALA A 34 4.94 -39.06 23.18
N THR A 35 4.03 -39.78 23.83
CA THR A 35 3.51 -39.44 25.16
C THR A 35 4.38 -40.03 26.26
N GLN A 36 5.01 -39.17 27.07
CA GLN A 36 5.37 -39.48 28.45
C GLN A 36 4.90 -38.32 29.34
N GLY A 37 4.24 -38.66 30.45
CA GLY A 37 3.59 -37.68 31.32
C GLY A 37 4.44 -37.35 32.55
N ALA A 38 4.47 -36.07 32.91
CA ALA A 38 4.80 -35.61 34.25
C ALA A 38 3.69 -34.65 34.70
N ALA A 39 2.98 -34.98 35.78
CA ALA A 39 1.87 -34.17 36.26
C ALA A 39 2.40 -32.98 37.07
N PHE A 40 2.18 -31.75 36.57
CA PHE A 40 2.39 -30.52 37.33
C PHE A 40 1.07 -29.76 37.47
N THR A 41 0.43 -29.90 38.63
CA THR A 41 -0.76 -29.14 39.03
C THR A 41 -0.37 -27.71 39.43
N GLY A 42 -0.12 -26.86 38.44
CA GLY A 42 0.15 -25.43 38.63
C GLY A 42 -1.03 -24.56 38.18
N LEU A 43 -1.86 -24.09 39.12
CA LEU A 43 -2.93 -23.12 38.84
C LEU A 43 -2.36 -21.70 38.68
N ALA A 44 -1.72 -21.44 37.54
CA ALA A 44 -1.30 -20.10 37.15
C ALA A 44 -2.54 -19.25 36.80
N GLN A 45 -2.92 -18.33 37.69
CA GLN A 45 -3.96 -17.35 37.41
C GLN A 45 -3.48 -16.36 36.34
N GLY A 46 -3.84 -16.63 35.09
CA GLY A 46 -3.60 -15.71 33.97
C GLY A 46 -4.42 -14.44 34.14
N GLN A 47 -3.82 -13.39 34.73
CA GLN A 47 -4.42 -12.07 34.77
C GLN A 47 -4.54 -11.53 33.35
N ALA A 48 -5.77 -11.50 32.83
CA ALA A 48 -6.07 -10.81 31.58
C ALA A 48 -5.83 -9.31 31.78
N GLN A 49 -4.68 -8.82 31.31
CA GLN A 49 -4.34 -7.40 31.37
C GLN A 49 -5.36 -6.61 30.54
N ALA A 50 -6.17 -5.80 31.23
CA ALA A 50 -7.11 -4.89 30.61
C ALA A 50 -6.37 -3.89 29.69
N PRO A 51 -7.01 -3.43 28.60
CA PRO A 51 -6.42 -2.42 27.73
C PRO A 51 -6.06 -1.18 28.55
N SER A 52 -4.82 -0.71 28.40
CA SER A 52 -4.35 0.46 29.14
C SER A 52 -5.11 1.71 28.69
N PRO A 53 -5.53 2.59 29.62
CA PRO A 53 -6.17 3.84 29.23
C PRO A 53 -5.21 4.71 28.39
N PRO A 54 -5.73 5.56 27.49
CA PRO A 54 -4.90 6.43 26.67
C PRO A 54 -4.03 7.33 27.57
N ARG A 55 -2.72 7.35 27.31
CA ARG A 55 -1.78 8.15 28.10
C ARG A 55 -2.02 9.63 27.81
N SER A 56 -2.46 10.36 28.84
CA SER A 56 -2.76 11.79 28.78
C SER A 56 -1.54 12.60 28.30
N GLY A 57 -1.61 13.13 27.08
CA GLY A 57 -0.55 13.96 26.48
C GLY A 57 -0.09 13.54 25.08
N GLU A 58 -0.50 12.36 24.58
CA GLU A 58 -0.27 11.98 23.18
C GLU A 58 -1.45 12.38 22.26
N PRO A 59 -1.21 12.86 21.03
CA PRO A 59 -2.26 12.99 20.00
C PRO A 59 -2.84 11.62 19.63
N PRO A 60 -4.17 11.41 19.74
CA PRO A 60 -4.75 10.07 19.72
C PRO A 60 -4.51 9.31 18.42
N ARG A 61 -4.45 7.99 18.55
CA ARG A 61 -4.27 7.04 17.44
C ARG A 61 -5.58 6.31 17.22
N LEU A 62 -6.25 6.55 16.09
CA LEU A 62 -7.57 5.99 15.79
C LEU A 62 -7.49 5.05 14.59
N ALA A 63 -8.09 3.86 14.68
CA ALA A 63 -8.12 2.90 13.57
C ALA A 63 -9.53 2.38 13.25
N LEU A 64 -9.83 2.20 11.96
CA LEU A 64 -10.97 1.43 11.46
C LEU A 64 -10.48 0.33 10.52
N LEU A 65 -10.75 -0.92 10.87
CA LEU A 65 -10.42 -2.11 10.09
C LEU A 65 -11.72 -2.74 9.55
N ILE A 66 -11.89 -2.77 8.23
CA ILE A 66 -12.98 -3.48 7.54
C ILE A 66 -12.41 -4.72 6.87
N GLY A 67 -12.98 -5.90 7.18
CA GLY A 67 -12.59 -7.17 6.58
C GLY A 67 -13.79 -7.93 6.02
N ASN A 68 -13.92 -7.97 4.70
CA ASN A 68 -14.99 -8.68 4.02
C ASN A 68 -14.49 -10.00 3.44
N ARG A 69 -15.04 -11.12 3.93
CA ARG A 69 -14.84 -12.49 3.46
C ARG A 69 -16.06 -13.03 2.73
N ASP A 70 -17.27 -12.77 3.26
CA ASP A 70 -18.57 -13.26 2.80
C ASP A 70 -18.88 -12.75 1.38
N TYR A 71 -18.68 -13.60 0.37
CA TYR A 71 -18.94 -13.30 -1.03
C TYR A 71 -19.67 -14.45 -1.75
N PRO A 72 -20.70 -14.16 -2.56
CA PRO A 72 -21.46 -15.19 -3.25
C PRO A 72 -20.63 -15.85 -4.39
N GLU A 73 -21.22 -16.86 -5.02
CA GLU A 73 -20.65 -17.51 -6.22
C GLU A 73 -19.27 -18.18 -6.00
N GLY A 74 -18.92 -18.46 -4.75
CA GLY A 74 -17.66 -19.12 -4.36
C GLY A 74 -16.44 -18.20 -4.35
N GLU A 75 -16.63 -16.88 -4.33
CA GLU A 75 -15.55 -15.88 -4.28
C GLU A 75 -15.11 -15.51 -2.85
N ASP A 76 -15.48 -16.33 -1.87
CA ASP A 76 -15.09 -16.20 -0.46
C ASP A 76 -13.57 -16.01 -0.30
N LEU A 77 -13.17 -15.14 0.64
CA LEU A 77 -11.76 -14.91 0.97
C LEU A 77 -11.44 -15.37 2.41
N PRO A 78 -11.01 -16.64 2.62
CA PRO A 78 -10.77 -17.20 3.95
C PRO A 78 -9.89 -16.38 4.92
N PRO A 79 -8.75 -15.77 4.51
CA PRO A 79 -7.80 -15.18 5.45
C PRO A 79 -8.22 -13.81 6.00
N ILE A 80 -9.30 -13.20 5.48
CA ILE A 80 -9.62 -11.78 5.75
C ILE A 80 -10.02 -11.54 7.21
N HIS A 81 -10.72 -12.46 7.85
CA HIS A 81 -11.02 -12.38 9.28
C HIS A 81 -9.75 -12.47 10.13
N LYS A 82 -8.78 -13.29 9.71
CA LYS A 82 -7.49 -13.45 10.40
C LYS A 82 -6.61 -12.21 10.22
N ASN A 83 -6.56 -11.67 9.00
CA ASN A 83 -5.93 -10.38 8.68
C ASN A 83 -6.38 -9.28 9.66
N VAL A 84 -7.68 -9.04 9.79
CA VAL A 84 -8.23 -8.00 10.68
C VAL A 84 -7.89 -8.28 12.15
N ARG A 85 -8.05 -9.52 12.61
CA ARG A 85 -7.78 -9.92 14.00
C ARG A 85 -6.31 -9.70 14.39
N ASP A 86 -5.39 -10.17 13.57
CA ASP A 86 -3.95 -10.09 13.84
C ASP A 86 -3.43 -8.65 13.70
N LEU A 87 -3.91 -7.91 12.69
CA LEU A 87 -3.57 -6.50 12.51
C LEU A 87 -4.11 -5.63 13.66
N ARG A 88 -5.35 -5.87 14.10
CA ARG A 88 -5.91 -5.24 15.31
C ARG A 88 -4.99 -5.45 16.50
N ALA A 89 -4.62 -6.71 16.78
CA ALA A 89 -3.86 -7.06 17.97
C ALA A 89 -2.49 -6.38 18.03
N VAL A 90 -1.83 -6.12 16.89
CA VAL A 90 -0.58 -5.34 16.87
C VAL A 90 -0.82 -3.83 16.89
N LEU A 91 -1.87 -3.32 16.25
CA LEU A 91 -2.22 -1.89 16.29
C LEU A 91 -2.61 -1.44 17.71
N GLU A 92 -3.37 -2.24 18.45
CA GLU A 92 -3.67 -2.00 19.88
C GLU A 92 -2.38 -1.91 20.71
N ARG A 93 -1.41 -2.81 20.47
CA ARG A 93 -0.07 -2.74 21.12
C ARG A 93 0.77 -1.53 20.68
N ARG A 94 0.49 -0.95 19.51
CA ARG A 94 1.06 0.32 19.02
C ARG A 94 0.23 1.56 19.41
N GLY A 95 -0.70 1.39 20.35
CA GLY A 95 -1.47 2.48 20.97
C GLY A 95 -2.69 2.94 20.19
N PHE A 96 -3.10 2.25 19.12
CA PHE A 96 -4.32 2.59 18.39
C PHE A 96 -5.57 2.13 19.13
N GLU A 97 -6.57 3.01 19.20
CA GLU A 97 -7.94 2.66 19.53
C GLU A 97 -8.61 2.06 18.28
N VAL A 98 -8.70 0.74 18.22
CA VAL A 98 -9.15 0.00 17.04
C VAL A 98 -10.67 -0.23 17.06
N THR A 99 -11.35 0.29 16.04
CA THR A 99 -12.70 -0.13 15.63
C THR A 99 -12.58 -1.17 14.52
N GLN A 100 -13.40 -2.22 14.53
CA GLN A 100 -13.43 -3.23 13.46
C GLN A 100 -14.85 -3.51 12.97
N GLY A 101 -14.97 -3.87 11.69
CA GLY A 101 -16.17 -4.46 11.10
C GLY A 101 -15.79 -5.64 10.22
N LEU A 102 -16.56 -6.72 10.31
CA LEU A 102 -16.39 -7.92 9.48
C LEU A 102 -17.65 -8.15 8.65
N ASP A 103 -17.47 -8.57 7.40
CA ASP A 103 -18.55 -8.92 6.46
C ASP A 103 -19.65 -7.84 6.35
N LEU A 104 -19.22 -6.58 6.19
CA LEU A 104 -20.11 -5.43 6.10
C LEU A 104 -20.68 -5.31 4.68
N ASP A 105 -22.01 -5.36 4.57
CA ASP A 105 -22.73 -4.85 3.41
C ASP A 105 -22.55 -3.32 3.28
N LEU A 106 -22.99 -2.73 2.16
CA LEU A 106 -22.76 -1.32 1.86
C LEU A 106 -23.38 -0.36 2.89
N ALA A 107 -24.53 -0.69 3.47
CA ALA A 107 -25.20 0.17 4.44
C ALA A 107 -24.43 0.15 5.77
N ALA A 108 -24.06 -1.03 6.25
CA ALA A 108 -23.23 -1.19 7.45
C ALA A 108 -21.83 -0.59 7.27
N ALA A 109 -21.21 -0.76 6.10
CA ALA A 109 -19.89 -0.21 5.78
C ALA A 109 -19.89 1.32 5.73
N ARG A 110 -20.91 1.95 5.13
CA ARG A 110 -21.07 3.42 5.15
C ARG A 110 -21.32 3.94 6.56
N ALA A 111 -22.16 3.27 7.35
CA ALA A 111 -22.40 3.65 8.74
C ALA A 111 -21.13 3.58 9.60
N ALA A 112 -20.33 2.51 9.46
CA ALA A 112 -19.06 2.35 10.16
C ALA A 112 -18.05 3.44 9.79
N THR A 113 -17.87 3.73 8.50
CA THR A 113 -16.94 4.78 8.04
C THR A 113 -17.41 6.18 8.46
N ALA A 114 -18.72 6.48 8.40
CA ALA A 114 -19.26 7.76 8.84
C ALA A 114 -19.12 7.98 10.35
N ALA A 115 -19.34 6.95 11.17
CA ALA A 115 -19.13 6.99 12.62
C ALA A 115 -17.64 7.17 12.97
N PHE A 116 -16.74 6.49 12.26
CA PHE A 116 -15.30 6.68 12.41
C PHE A 116 -14.86 8.08 11.98
N ALA A 117 -15.37 8.60 10.85
CA ALA A 117 -15.09 9.95 10.40
C ALA A 117 -15.58 11.01 11.40
N ALA A 118 -16.73 10.81 12.05
CA ALA A 118 -17.19 11.67 13.14
C ALA A 118 -16.23 11.65 14.35
N LYS A 119 -15.74 10.46 14.77
CA LYS A 119 -14.72 10.31 15.81
C LYS A 119 -13.41 11.01 15.46
N VAL A 120 -12.97 10.88 14.20
CA VAL A 120 -11.76 11.52 13.66
C VAL A 120 -11.91 13.04 13.54
N ARG A 121 -13.12 13.55 13.29
CA ARG A 121 -13.44 14.99 13.32
C ARG A 121 -13.41 15.57 14.75
N ALA A 122 -13.70 14.77 15.77
CA ALA A 122 -13.59 15.17 17.18
C ALA A 122 -12.15 15.10 17.76
N ALA A 123 -11.21 14.44 17.06
CA ALA A 123 -9.83 14.27 17.52
C ALA A 123 -8.93 15.51 17.23
N PRO A 124 -7.94 15.84 18.09
CA PRO A 124 -6.96 16.90 17.85
C PRO A 124 -6.27 16.84 16.48
N PRO A 125 -6.04 17.96 15.75
CA PRO A 125 -5.63 17.95 14.34
C PRO A 125 -4.35 17.15 14.00
N ASP A 126 -3.47 16.97 14.98
CA ASP A 126 -2.18 16.30 14.92
C ASP A 126 -2.23 14.78 15.19
N ALA A 127 -3.41 14.26 15.53
CA ALA A 127 -3.73 12.84 15.69
C ALA A 127 -3.33 11.96 14.48
N THR A 128 -3.12 10.67 14.76
CA THR A 128 -2.84 9.64 13.74
C THR A 128 -4.09 8.81 13.48
N VAL A 129 -4.47 8.69 12.22
CA VAL A 129 -5.67 7.99 11.75
C VAL A 129 -5.25 6.86 10.83
N LEU A 130 -5.85 5.68 10.97
CA LEU A 130 -5.62 4.53 10.11
C LEU A 130 -6.94 3.94 9.63
N PHE A 131 -7.14 3.89 8.32
CA PHE A 131 -8.15 3.06 7.68
C PHE A 131 -7.47 1.81 7.09
N TYR A 132 -8.10 0.66 7.25
CA TYR A 132 -7.68 -0.59 6.62
C TYR A 132 -8.89 -1.29 6.02
N PHE A 133 -8.78 -1.69 4.75
CA PHE A 133 -9.72 -2.57 4.09
C PHE A 133 -9.01 -3.81 3.55
N SER A 134 -9.62 -4.97 3.76
CA SER A 134 -9.23 -6.20 3.08
C SER A 134 -10.47 -6.99 2.66
N GLY A 135 -10.42 -7.56 1.46
CA GLY A 135 -11.58 -8.14 0.75
C GLY A 135 -11.35 -8.12 -0.75
N HIS A 136 -12.41 -8.05 -1.56
CA HIS A 136 -12.31 -7.80 -3.00
C HIS A 136 -12.26 -6.30 -3.33
N GLY A 137 -11.53 -5.95 -4.37
CA GLY A 137 -11.42 -4.60 -4.92
C GLY A 137 -11.59 -4.61 -6.44
N ALA A 138 -12.33 -3.64 -6.95
CA ALA A 138 -12.62 -3.49 -8.38
C ALA A 138 -12.33 -2.06 -8.85
N GLN A 139 -12.22 -1.85 -10.16
CA GLN A 139 -12.14 -0.53 -10.77
C GLN A 139 -13.29 -0.35 -11.75
N VAL A 140 -14.01 0.77 -11.64
CA VAL A 140 -15.09 1.17 -12.56
C VAL A 140 -14.93 2.66 -12.83
N ASP A 141 -14.96 3.08 -14.10
CA ASP A 141 -14.86 4.48 -14.52
C ASP A 141 -13.69 5.27 -13.89
N ALA A 142 -12.54 4.61 -13.78
CA ALA A 142 -11.30 5.06 -13.12
C ALA A 142 -11.38 5.24 -11.59
N GLU A 143 -12.53 4.98 -10.96
CA GLU A 143 -12.71 4.98 -9.51
C GLU A 143 -12.36 3.63 -8.87
N ASN A 144 -11.85 3.70 -7.64
CA ASN A 144 -11.42 2.54 -6.86
C ASN A 144 -12.55 2.06 -5.94
N LEU A 145 -13.05 0.84 -6.17
CA LEU A 145 -14.14 0.25 -5.42
C LEU A 145 -13.64 -0.78 -4.41
N LEU A 146 -14.12 -0.67 -3.16
CA LEU A 146 -13.92 -1.64 -2.09
C LEU A 146 -15.23 -2.44 -1.95
N VAL A 147 -15.22 -3.71 -2.38
CA VAL A 147 -16.44 -4.48 -2.58
C VAL A 147 -17.03 -4.90 -1.23
N SER A 148 -18.25 -4.43 -0.95
CA SER A 148 -18.99 -4.80 0.26
C SER A 148 -19.35 -6.28 0.26
N ALA A 149 -19.48 -6.87 1.45
CA ALA A 149 -19.87 -8.27 1.59
C ALA A 149 -21.20 -8.56 0.89
N ARG A 150 -21.38 -9.81 0.47
CA ARG A 150 -22.56 -10.34 -0.26
C ARG A 150 -22.76 -9.79 -1.69
N VAL A 151 -21.93 -8.86 -2.14
CA VAL A 151 -21.89 -8.42 -3.55
C VAL A 151 -20.94 -9.34 -4.33
N SER A 152 -21.39 -9.96 -5.42
CA SER A 152 -20.47 -10.74 -6.27
C SER A 152 -19.41 -9.81 -6.87
N PRO A 153 -18.10 -10.10 -6.74
CA PRO A 153 -17.06 -9.34 -7.43
C PRO A 153 -17.11 -9.54 -8.95
N LYS A 154 -17.85 -10.55 -9.45
CA LYS A 154 -18.11 -10.81 -10.87
C LYS A 154 -19.33 -10.05 -11.41
N ALA A 155 -19.98 -9.23 -10.60
CA ALA A 155 -21.15 -8.45 -11.03
C ALA A 155 -20.79 -7.41 -12.10
N ARG A 156 -21.79 -6.93 -12.85
CA ARG A 156 -21.60 -5.88 -13.88
C ARG A 156 -21.11 -4.57 -13.23
N PRO A 157 -20.34 -3.73 -13.94
CA PRO A 157 -19.80 -2.47 -13.42
C PRO A 157 -20.81 -1.61 -12.65
N ASP A 158 -22.00 -1.34 -13.19
CA ASP A 158 -23.02 -0.53 -12.49
C ASP A 158 -23.52 -1.16 -11.18
N ALA A 159 -23.50 -2.49 -11.07
CA ALA A 159 -23.89 -3.21 -9.88
C ALA A 159 -22.78 -3.19 -8.83
N LEU A 160 -21.50 -3.33 -9.25
CA LEU A 160 -20.35 -3.11 -8.38
C LEU A 160 -20.32 -1.67 -7.86
N ALA A 161 -20.51 -0.67 -8.72
CA ALA A 161 -20.49 0.75 -8.37
C ALA A 161 -21.64 1.15 -7.41
N ARG A 162 -22.83 0.53 -7.56
CA ARG A 162 -23.94 0.70 -6.60
C ARG A 162 -23.79 -0.11 -5.31
N GLY A 163 -23.02 -1.19 -5.33
CA GLY A 163 -22.87 -2.14 -4.22
C GLY A 163 -21.60 -1.99 -3.38
N SER A 164 -20.66 -1.13 -3.78
CA SER A 164 -19.34 -1.00 -3.14
C SER A 164 -19.11 0.38 -2.53
N LEU A 165 -18.17 0.47 -1.58
CA LEU A 165 -17.61 1.76 -1.19
C LEU A 165 -16.69 2.28 -2.29
N THR A 166 -16.76 3.58 -2.61
CA THR A 166 -15.74 4.23 -3.45
C THR A 166 -14.63 4.79 -2.57
N LEU A 167 -13.38 4.35 -2.74
CA LEU A 167 -12.23 4.77 -1.92
C LEU A 167 -12.09 6.29 -1.87
N THR A 168 -12.13 6.96 -3.02
CA THR A 168 -11.94 8.42 -3.14
C THR A 168 -13.02 9.20 -2.41
N ARG A 169 -14.29 8.82 -2.57
CA ARG A 169 -15.46 9.50 -1.99
C ARG A 169 -15.78 9.04 -0.57
N ASP A 170 -16.12 7.77 -0.40
CA ASP A 170 -16.72 7.22 0.82
C ASP A 170 -15.70 6.99 1.97
N VAL A 171 -14.39 7.05 1.67
CA VAL A 171 -13.32 6.86 2.68
C VAL A 171 -12.42 8.08 2.75
N ILE A 172 -11.73 8.42 1.65
CA ILE A 172 -10.72 9.49 1.62
C ILE A 172 -11.37 10.89 1.68
N GLY A 173 -12.56 11.07 1.10
CA GLY A 173 -13.32 12.32 1.16
C GLY A 173 -14.06 12.55 2.48
N GLU A 174 -14.49 11.49 3.17
CA GLU A 174 -15.14 11.58 4.48
C GLU A 174 -14.17 11.89 5.63
N LEU A 175 -12.93 11.43 5.51
CA LEU A 175 -11.89 11.68 6.52
C LEU A 175 -11.36 13.12 6.40
N PRO A 176 -11.39 13.94 7.47
CA PRO A 176 -10.89 15.32 7.41
C PRO A 176 -9.37 15.33 7.19
N GLN A 177 -8.90 16.17 6.25
CA GLN A 177 -7.47 16.31 5.96
C GLN A 177 -6.69 16.78 7.19
N ARG A 178 -5.56 16.13 7.47
CA ARG A 178 -4.74 16.37 8.67
C ARG A 178 -3.33 16.84 8.29
N PRO A 179 -3.13 18.08 7.80
CA PRO A 179 -1.81 18.56 7.39
C PRO A 179 -0.79 18.58 8.55
N ASN A 180 -1.25 18.71 9.80
CA ASN A 180 -0.40 18.68 11.00
C ASN A 180 -0.32 17.30 11.66
N GLY A 181 -1.06 16.31 11.13
CA GLY A 181 -1.17 14.94 11.64
C GLY A 181 -0.84 13.91 10.55
N LEU A 182 -1.42 12.71 10.66
CA LEU A 182 -1.21 11.64 9.67
C LEU A 182 -2.49 10.85 9.45
N THR A 183 -2.91 10.70 8.19
CA THR A 183 -4.01 9.80 7.79
C THR A 183 -3.47 8.70 6.89
N ILE A 184 -3.48 7.46 7.38
CA ILE A 184 -3.07 6.25 6.67
C ILE A 184 -4.32 5.57 6.11
N ALA A 185 -4.28 5.12 4.86
CA ALA A 185 -5.29 4.22 4.29
C ALA A 185 -4.59 3.00 3.65
N ILE A 186 -4.96 1.80 4.06
CA ILE A 186 -4.35 0.53 3.63
C ILE A 186 -5.39 -0.30 2.89
N ILE A 187 -5.10 -0.67 1.65
CA ILE A 187 -6.01 -1.41 0.77
C ILE A 187 -5.36 -2.76 0.40
N ASP A 188 -5.67 -3.80 1.19
CA ASP A 188 -5.21 -5.17 0.98
C ASP A 188 -6.30 -5.99 0.28
N ALA A 189 -6.57 -5.62 -0.97
CA ALA A 189 -7.70 -6.12 -1.75
C ALA A 189 -7.28 -7.07 -2.89
N CYS A 190 -7.98 -8.20 -2.98
CA CYS A 190 -7.93 -9.12 -4.12
C CYS A 190 -8.62 -8.52 -5.36
N ARG A 191 -8.15 -8.91 -6.54
CA ARG A 191 -8.70 -8.52 -7.84
C ARG A 191 -9.04 -9.80 -8.61
N THR A 192 -10.32 -10.16 -8.75
CA THR A 192 -10.76 -11.34 -9.53
C THR A 192 -11.57 -10.97 -10.76
N SER A 193 -10.87 -10.50 -11.81
CA SER A 193 -11.43 -10.30 -13.15
C SER A 193 -10.60 -11.00 -14.23
N LEU A 194 -10.47 -12.33 -14.15
CA LEU A 194 -9.82 -13.20 -15.15
C LEU A 194 -10.57 -13.27 -16.51
N ARG A 195 -11.24 -12.19 -16.94
CA ARG A 195 -12.04 -12.13 -18.18
C ARG A 195 -11.61 -11.08 -19.19
N ASP A 196 -10.92 -10.01 -18.79
CA ASP A 196 -10.57 -8.91 -19.69
C ASP A 196 -9.07 -8.59 -19.66
N VAL A 197 -8.28 -9.39 -20.40
CA VAL A 197 -6.84 -9.15 -20.65
C VAL A 197 -6.60 -7.95 -21.60
N ALA A 198 -7.63 -7.13 -21.83
CA ALA A 198 -7.63 -5.95 -22.69
C ALA A 198 -8.13 -4.67 -21.97
N GLY A 199 -8.58 -4.77 -20.71
CA GLY A 199 -8.92 -3.64 -19.84
C GLY A 199 -7.95 -3.55 -18.67
N GLY A 200 -7.77 -2.36 -18.08
CA GLY A 200 -6.82 -2.17 -16.99
C GLY A 200 -7.18 -3.01 -15.75
N ASP A 201 -6.33 -3.98 -15.40
CA ASP A 201 -6.62 -4.97 -14.33
C ASP A 201 -6.48 -4.38 -12.92
N GLY A 202 -7.53 -3.65 -12.54
CA GLY A 202 -7.90 -3.22 -11.18
C GLY A 202 -7.18 -1.98 -10.62
N LEU A 203 -7.56 -1.65 -9.38
CA LEU A 203 -7.30 -0.40 -8.64
C LEU A 203 -6.23 0.54 -9.24
N ASN A 204 -6.75 1.69 -9.67
CA ASN A 204 -6.09 2.84 -10.26
C ASN A 204 -5.09 3.50 -9.29
N GLN A 205 -4.03 4.12 -9.81
CA GLN A 205 -3.22 5.03 -9.00
C GLN A 205 -4.05 6.25 -8.59
N VAL A 206 -3.97 6.62 -7.31
CA VAL A 206 -4.60 7.82 -6.73
C VAL A 206 -3.53 8.79 -6.23
N GLU A 207 -3.87 10.07 -6.15
CA GLU A 207 -3.05 11.04 -5.42
C GLU A 207 -3.52 11.13 -3.96
N ALA A 208 -2.57 11.10 -3.02
CA ALA A 208 -2.87 11.24 -1.60
C ALA A 208 -3.17 12.71 -1.23
N PRO A 209 -4.28 13.00 -0.52
CA PRO A 209 -4.53 14.33 0.03
C PRO A 209 -3.45 14.78 1.02
N ARG A 210 -3.38 16.08 1.29
CA ARG A 210 -2.34 16.66 2.15
C ARG A 210 -2.44 16.11 3.59
N GLY A 211 -1.35 15.51 4.08
CA GLY A 211 -1.31 14.79 5.35
C GLY A 211 -1.67 13.29 5.25
N CYS A 212 -1.85 12.74 4.05
CA CYS A 212 -2.24 11.36 3.82
C CYS A 212 -1.11 10.48 3.25
N LEU A 213 -1.16 9.18 3.59
CA LEU A 213 -0.40 8.08 3.00
C LEU A 213 -1.39 6.97 2.66
N ILE A 214 -1.49 6.61 1.38
CA ILE A 214 -2.36 5.52 0.91
C ILE A 214 -1.47 4.38 0.41
N ALA A 215 -1.58 3.20 1.00
CA ALA A 215 -0.79 2.02 0.64
C ALA A 215 -1.68 0.90 0.07
N PHE A 216 -1.28 0.32 -1.06
CA PHE A 216 -2.01 -0.75 -1.74
C PHE A 216 -1.16 -2.01 -1.76
N ALA A 217 -1.75 -3.15 -1.42
CA ALA A 217 -1.05 -4.44 -1.40
C ALA A 217 -0.54 -4.87 -2.78
N THR A 218 -1.24 -4.47 -3.85
CA THR A 218 -0.89 -4.79 -5.23
C THR A 218 -0.63 -3.55 -6.07
N GLY A 219 0.51 -3.59 -6.77
CA GLY A 219 0.76 -2.79 -7.97
C GLY A 219 -0.30 -3.09 -9.02
N ALA A 220 -0.68 -2.07 -9.78
CA ALA A 220 -1.75 -2.18 -10.74
C ALA A 220 -1.40 -3.12 -11.92
N GLY A 221 -2.41 -3.76 -12.51
CA GLY A 221 -2.21 -4.78 -13.55
C GLY A 221 -1.88 -6.18 -13.03
N LYS A 222 -2.02 -6.47 -11.72
CA LYS A 222 -1.76 -7.80 -11.13
C LYS A 222 -2.74 -8.15 -10.00
N PRO A 223 -3.25 -9.40 -9.94
CA PRO A 223 -4.14 -9.85 -8.86
C PRO A 223 -3.40 -10.06 -7.54
N ALA A 224 -4.06 -9.73 -6.41
CA ALA A 224 -3.57 -10.13 -5.09
C ALA A 224 -3.96 -11.58 -4.83
N ILE A 225 -2.98 -12.43 -4.49
CA ILE A 225 -3.25 -13.80 -4.04
C ILE A 225 -3.49 -13.79 -2.53
N ALA A 226 -4.73 -14.05 -2.14
CA ALA A 226 -5.07 -14.57 -0.83
C ALA A 226 -4.78 -16.09 -0.80
N PRO A 227 -4.20 -16.63 0.29
CA PRO A 227 -4.25 -18.06 0.56
C PRO A 227 -5.70 -18.56 0.65
N ALA A 228 -6.00 -19.74 0.09
CA ALA A 228 -7.29 -20.42 0.26
C ALA A 228 -7.38 -21.12 1.64
N ASP A 229 -6.98 -20.42 2.69
CA ASP A 229 -6.58 -20.95 3.99
C ASP A 229 -6.77 -19.87 5.05
N ASP A 230 -7.68 -20.10 6.00
CA ASP A 230 -8.04 -19.15 7.06
C ASP A 230 -7.04 -19.14 8.23
N THR A 231 -6.07 -20.06 8.25
CA THR A 231 -4.99 -20.09 9.25
C THR A 231 -3.82 -19.17 8.88
N ARG A 232 -3.81 -18.59 7.68
CA ARG A 232 -2.78 -17.66 7.19
C ARG A 232 -3.33 -16.26 6.95
N ASN A 233 -2.42 -15.28 6.88
CA ASN A 233 -2.74 -13.92 6.43
C ASN A 233 -2.43 -13.81 4.93
N THR A 234 -2.96 -12.78 4.26
CA THR A 234 -2.45 -12.34 2.95
C THR A 234 -0.96 -11.98 3.07
N PHE A 235 -0.21 -12.03 1.95
CA PHE A 235 1.21 -11.68 1.96
C PHE A 235 1.47 -10.27 2.50
N TYR A 236 0.64 -9.30 2.10
CA TYR A 236 0.78 -7.92 2.58
C TYR A 236 0.49 -7.78 4.08
N THR A 237 -0.63 -8.30 4.59
CA THR A 237 -0.94 -8.22 6.02
C THR A 237 0.02 -9.07 6.87
N ALA A 238 0.57 -10.18 6.35
CA ALA A 238 1.64 -10.93 7.03
C ALA A 238 2.90 -10.08 7.24
N SER A 239 3.41 -9.42 6.19
CA SER A 239 4.56 -8.51 6.30
C SER A 239 4.27 -7.27 7.13
N LEU A 240 3.06 -6.70 7.04
CA LEU A 240 2.63 -5.57 7.85
C LEU A 240 2.59 -5.90 9.35
N VAL A 241 1.99 -7.03 9.74
CA VAL A 241 1.95 -7.46 11.14
C VAL A 241 3.37 -7.73 11.64
N LYS A 242 4.16 -8.55 10.92
CA LYS A 242 5.58 -8.83 11.22
C LYS A 242 6.40 -7.56 11.49
N LEU A 243 6.26 -6.54 10.64
CA LEU A 243 7.01 -5.30 10.77
C LEU A 243 6.43 -4.37 11.86
N LEU A 244 5.12 -4.30 12.05
CA LEU A 244 4.53 -3.61 13.21
C LEU A 244 4.92 -4.27 14.55
N GLU A 245 5.17 -5.58 14.57
CA GLU A 245 5.66 -6.30 15.75
C GLU A 245 7.15 -6.06 15.99
N GLY A 246 8.00 -6.27 14.98
CA GLY A 246 9.46 -6.28 15.15
C GLY A 246 10.19 -4.95 14.92
N ALA A 247 9.58 -3.93 14.29
CA ALA A 247 10.27 -2.68 13.99
C ALA A 247 10.50 -1.81 15.24
N SER A 248 11.62 -1.09 15.26
CA SER A 248 11.95 -0.16 16.34
C SER A 248 10.98 1.02 16.38
N ASP A 249 10.66 1.46 17.60
CA ASP A 249 9.80 2.61 17.88
C ASP A 249 10.25 3.91 17.19
N GLU A 250 11.55 4.05 16.87
CA GLU A 250 12.08 5.22 16.17
C GLU A 250 11.67 5.32 14.69
N ILE A 251 11.26 4.22 14.06
CA ILE A 251 10.92 4.22 12.63
C ILE A 251 9.69 5.09 12.39
N SER A 252 9.67 5.83 11.27
CA SER A 252 8.46 6.54 10.87
C SER A 252 7.43 5.59 10.24
N PHE A 253 6.13 5.92 10.30
CA PHE A 253 5.11 5.18 9.54
C PHE A 253 5.41 5.20 8.03
N SER A 254 5.96 6.31 7.52
CA SER A 254 6.35 6.48 6.10
C SER A 254 7.47 5.51 5.69
N ASP A 255 8.48 5.33 6.55
CA ASP A 255 9.52 4.31 6.35
C ASP A 255 8.97 2.90 6.56
N LEU A 256 8.11 2.67 7.56
CA LEU A 256 7.50 1.36 7.82
C LEU A 256 6.76 0.84 6.59
N PHE A 257 5.90 1.64 5.94
CA PHE A 257 5.18 1.17 4.75
C PHE A 257 6.12 0.92 3.55
N ARG A 258 7.27 1.63 3.47
CA ARG A 258 8.33 1.32 2.49
C ARG A 258 9.05 0.01 2.84
N LEU A 259 9.30 -0.30 4.11
CA LEU A 259 9.76 -1.63 4.52
C LEU A 259 8.73 -2.73 4.22
N VAL A 260 7.44 -2.49 4.40
CA VAL A 260 6.38 -3.46 4.03
C VAL A 260 6.38 -3.69 2.51
N LYS A 261 6.52 -2.63 1.69
CA LYS A 261 6.71 -2.76 0.22
C LYS A 261 7.89 -3.67 -0.12
N LEU A 262 9.04 -3.49 0.54
CA LEU A 262 10.25 -4.28 0.30
C LEU A 262 10.12 -5.72 0.81
N ASP A 263 9.56 -5.93 2.00
CA ASP A 263 9.40 -7.26 2.61
C ASP A 263 8.43 -8.13 1.82
N VAL A 264 7.29 -7.59 1.38
CA VAL A 264 6.33 -8.33 0.52
C VAL A 264 6.98 -8.77 -0.79
N GLN A 265 7.71 -7.87 -1.46
CA GLN A 265 8.43 -8.20 -2.70
C GLN A 265 9.47 -9.29 -2.45
N ASN A 266 10.30 -9.16 -1.39
CA ASN A 266 11.32 -10.13 -1.04
C ASN A 266 10.72 -11.50 -0.68
N VAL A 267 9.65 -11.55 0.13
CA VAL A 267 8.95 -12.77 0.53
C VAL A 267 8.34 -13.48 -0.68
N MET A 268 7.71 -12.75 -1.60
CA MET A 268 7.05 -13.36 -2.76
C MET A 268 8.04 -13.76 -3.87
N LEU A 269 9.07 -12.97 -4.16
CA LEU A 269 10.08 -13.30 -5.17
C LEU A 269 10.94 -14.51 -4.75
N ASN A 270 11.22 -14.66 -3.45
CA ASN A 270 11.99 -15.79 -2.91
C ASN A 270 11.10 -16.95 -2.41
N HIS A 271 9.78 -16.88 -2.59
CA HIS A 271 8.82 -17.86 -2.06
C HIS A 271 9.17 -19.30 -2.50
N PRO A 272 9.11 -20.33 -1.63
CA PRO A 272 9.57 -21.68 -1.98
C PRO A 272 8.82 -22.31 -3.15
N VAL A 273 7.51 -22.04 -3.30
CA VAL A 273 6.70 -22.49 -4.45
C VAL A 273 6.93 -21.56 -5.65
N PRO A 274 7.50 -22.03 -6.79
CA PRO A 274 7.86 -21.16 -7.92
C PRO A 274 6.66 -20.47 -8.59
N LEU A 275 5.48 -21.12 -8.63
CA LEU A 275 4.26 -20.55 -9.21
C LEU A 275 3.88 -19.23 -8.52
N LEU A 276 4.03 -19.14 -7.20
CA LEU A 276 3.68 -17.93 -6.43
C LEU A 276 4.65 -16.77 -6.67
N ARG A 277 5.87 -17.03 -7.19
CA ARG A 277 6.81 -15.98 -7.64
C ARG A 277 6.33 -15.27 -8.90
N GLN A 278 5.62 -15.96 -9.78
CA GLN A 278 5.06 -15.37 -11.01
C GLN A 278 3.99 -14.32 -10.69
N PHE A 279 3.25 -14.53 -9.60
CA PHE A 279 2.27 -13.62 -9.04
C PHE A 279 2.85 -12.75 -7.90
N ALA A 280 4.16 -12.50 -7.91
CA ALA A 280 4.78 -11.61 -6.91
C ALA A 280 4.13 -10.22 -6.95
N GLN A 281 3.69 -9.77 -5.78
CA GLN A 281 3.01 -8.51 -5.59
C GLN A 281 4.05 -7.40 -5.37
N PHE A 282 3.79 -6.25 -5.97
CA PHE A 282 4.66 -5.07 -5.88
C PHE A 282 3.86 -3.93 -5.25
N PRO A 283 3.78 -3.83 -3.91
CA PRO A 283 2.97 -2.81 -3.26
C PRO A 283 3.36 -1.40 -3.71
N PHE A 284 2.37 -0.53 -3.86
CA PHE A 284 2.60 0.89 -4.14
C PHE A 284 2.02 1.77 -3.04
N ILE A 285 2.61 2.96 -2.92
CA ILE A 285 2.22 3.98 -1.96
C ILE A 285 1.91 5.25 -2.77
N ALA A 286 0.86 5.97 -2.39
CA ALA A 286 0.66 7.37 -2.72
C ALA A 286 0.89 8.18 -1.45
N GLU A 287 1.80 9.15 -1.44
CA GLU A 287 2.14 9.88 -0.21
C GLU A 287 2.21 11.40 -0.37
N ASN A 288 1.58 12.11 0.57
CA ASN A 288 1.58 13.57 0.68
C ASN A 288 1.63 14.01 2.16
N THR A 289 2.33 13.22 2.98
CA THR A 289 2.58 13.54 4.39
C THR A 289 3.38 14.83 4.53
N GLN A 290 3.10 15.61 5.57
CA GLN A 290 3.77 16.88 5.85
C GLN A 290 4.64 16.81 7.12
N VAL A 291 4.35 15.86 7.99
CA VAL A 291 5.01 15.66 9.29
C VAL A 291 5.45 14.21 9.45
N THR A 292 6.64 14.00 9.99
CA THR A 292 7.11 12.66 10.36
C THR A 292 6.39 12.21 11.65
N ARG A 293 5.79 11.02 11.63
CA ARG A 293 5.25 10.35 12.82
C ARG A 293 5.97 9.02 13.02
N ARG A 294 6.50 8.81 14.23
CA ARG A 294 7.20 7.60 14.65
C ARG A 294 6.19 6.54 15.13
N LEU A 295 6.59 5.26 15.14
CA LEU A 295 5.81 4.21 15.81
C LEU A 295 5.77 4.40 17.33
N ALA A 296 6.84 4.97 17.90
CA ALA A 296 6.89 5.44 19.29
C ALA A 296 5.64 6.27 19.62
N PRO A 297 4.89 5.91 20.68
CA PRO A 297 4.00 6.83 21.36
C PRO A 297 4.73 8.15 21.69
N LEU A 298 4.16 9.31 21.36
CA LEU A 298 4.74 10.57 21.81
C LEU A 298 4.65 10.62 23.35
N PRO A 299 5.77 10.78 24.09
CA PRO A 299 5.72 10.86 25.54
C PRO A 299 4.98 12.14 25.96
N PRO A 300 4.06 12.08 26.94
CA PRO A 300 3.46 13.28 27.51
C PRO A 300 4.52 14.29 27.99
N PRO A 301 4.29 15.60 27.81
CA PRO A 301 5.25 16.63 28.23
C PRO A 301 5.55 16.59 29.73
N GLU A 302 4.59 16.14 30.54
CA GLU A 302 4.71 16.00 32.00
C GLU A 302 5.38 14.69 32.43
N ALA A 303 5.22 13.61 31.67
CA ALA A 303 5.85 12.32 31.94
C ALA A 303 7.37 12.34 31.71
N ALA A 304 7.84 13.19 30.79
CA ALA A 304 9.27 13.38 30.49
C ALA A 304 10.12 13.83 31.70
N VAL A 305 9.48 14.28 32.80
CA VAL A 305 10.15 14.75 34.02
C VAL A 305 10.22 13.66 35.11
N THR A 306 9.45 12.57 34.99
CA THR A 306 9.24 11.60 36.09
C THR A 306 9.36 10.12 35.73
N SER A 307 9.28 9.74 34.45
CA SER A 307 9.57 8.35 34.04
C SER A 307 11.08 8.06 34.00
N ALA A 308 11.47 6.80 34.21
CA ALA A 308 12.82 6.32 33.91
C ALA A 308 13.24 6.74 32.47
N PRO A 309 14.53 7.06 32.23
CA PRO A 309 14.96 7.68 31.00
C PRO A 309 14.57 6.84 29.78
N ALA A 310 13.76 7.42 28.89
CA ALA A 310 13.42 6.80 27.63
C ALA A 310 14.73 6.45 26.88
N PRO A 311 14.87 5.23 26.34
CA PRO A 311 16.13 4.80 25.75
C PRO A 311 16.52 5.76 24.62
N ALA A 312 17.75 6.28 24.69
CA ALA A 312 18.21 7.37 23.83
C ALA A 312 18.04 7.05 22.34
N ARG A 313 17.65 8.06 21.53
CA ARG A 313 17.36 7.88 20.09
C ARG A 313 18.53 7.18 19.36
N PHE A 314 19.75 7.58 19.73
CA PHE A 314 21.04 7.10 19.25
C PHE A 314 21.84 6.51 20.42
N ALA A 315 22.65 5.49 20.15
CA ALA A 315 23.57 4.87 21.10
C ALA A 315 24.88 5.66 21.27
N SER A 316 25.27 6.48 20.30
CA SER A 316 26.47 7.34 20.37
C SER A 316 26.23 8.73 19.76
N ARG A 317 27.18 9.66 19.98
CA ARG A 317 27.21 10.96 19.29
C ARG A 317 27.52 10.80 17.80
N ASP A 318 28.31 9.79 17.45
CA ASP A 318 28.74 9.54 16.07
C ASP A 318 27.58 8.98 15.24
N GLU A 319 26.74 8.11 15.81
CA GLU A 319 25.48 7.67 15.19
C GLU A 319 24.53 8.86 14.97
N ALA A 320 24.43 9.78 15.93
CA ALA A 320 23.63 10.99 15.79
C ALA A 320 24.16 11.93 14.69
N ALA A 321 25.49 12.01 14.51
CA ALA A 321 26.13 12.81 13.48
C ALA A 321 25.97 12.19 12.08
N ASP A 322 26.28 10.89 11.92
CA ASP A 322 26.07 10.15 10.66
C ASP A 322 24.59 10.19 10.23
N TRP A 323 23.67 10.09 11.20
CA TRP A 323 22.23 10.20 10.94
C TRP A 323 21.81 11.62 10.53
N ALA A 324 22.33 12.67 11.18
CA ALA A 324 22.04 14.06 10.79
C ALA A 324 22.55 14.39 9.38
N LEU A 325 23.71 13.85 8.99
CA LEU A 325 24.22 13.94 7.61
C LEU A 325 23.28 13.24 6.61
N LEU A 326 22.68 12.11 6.99
CA LEU A 326 21.71 11.38 6.16
C LEU A 326 20.35 12.09 6.08
N GLU A 327 19.84 12.69 7.17
CA GLU A 327 18.60 13.48 7.16
C GLU A 327 18.74 14.77 6.34
N ALA A 328 19.92 15.38 6.30
CA ALA A 328 20.22 16.58 5.50
C ALA A 328 20.58 16.29 4.02
N ALA A 329 20.78 15.02 3.64
CA ALA A 329 21.19 14.69 2.28
C ALA A 329 20.02 14.75 1.29
N VAL A 330 20.18 15.53 0.21
CA VAL A 330 19.13 15.79 -0.79
C VAL A 330 19.36 15.02 -2.10
N TRP A 331 20.61 14.73 -2.46
CA TRP A 331 20.96 14.12 -3.75
C TRP A 331 20.98 12.57 -3.68
N PRO A 332 20.25 11.83 -4.55
CA PRO A 332 20.11 10.38 -4.46
C PRO A 332 21.40 9.57 -4.31
N ALA A 333 22.45 9.88 -5.09
CA ALA A 333 23.70 9.11 -5.01
C ALA A 333 24.48 9.35 -3.70
N GLU A 334 24.20 10.47 -3.02
CA GLU A 334 24.81 10.86 -1.75
C GLU A 334 24.04 10.27 -0.57
N ILE A 335 22.69 10.33 -0.61
CA ILE A 335 21.79 9.62 0.30
C ILE A 335 22.08 8.11 0.28
N ALA A 336 22.18 7.50 -0.90
CA ALA A 336 22.43 6.06 -1.06
C ALA A 336 23.78 5.65 -0.46
N LYS A 337 24.81 6.51 -0.59
CA LYS A 337 26.12 6.30 0.04
C LYS A 337 26.02 6.42 1.56
N LEU A 338 25.52 7.54 2.07
CA LEU A 338 25.41 7.83 3.50
C LEU A 338 24.56 6.78 4.24
N ALA A 339 23.46 6.32 3.65
CA ALA A 339 22.66 5.25 4.21
C ALA A 339 23.39 3.88 4.22
N THR A 340 24.24 3.62 3.24
CA THR A 340 25.09 2.41 3.21
C THR A 340 26.21 2.47 4.24
N ASP A 341 26.86 3.64 4.37
CA ASP A 341 27.89 3.89 5.38
C ASP A 341 27.28 3.82 6.80
N PHE A 342 26.10 4.42 7.02
CA PHE A 342 25.36 4.34 8.30
C PHE A 342 25.02 2.91 8.70
N LEU A 343 24.44 2.11 7.79
CA LEU A 343 24.10 0.70 8.05
C LEU A 343 25.33 -0.18 8.35
N LYS A 344 26.49 0.18 7.79
CA LYS A 344 27.77 -0.49 8.02
C LYS A 344 28.40 -0.10 9.37
N ASN A 345 28.33 1.18 9.72
CA ASN A 345 28.90 1.72 10.97
C ASN A 345 28.03 1.35 12.19
N HIS A 346 26.70 1.42 12.04
CA HIS A 346 25.72 1.30 13.13
C HIS A 346 24.70 0.18 12.88
N PRO A 347 25.11 -1.08 12.64
CA PRO A 347 24.21 -2.17 12.25
C PRO A 347 23.16 -2.54 13.32
N GLY A 348 23.41 -2.18 14.59
CA GLY A 348 22.45 -2.32 15.69
C GLY A 348 21.55 -1.11 15.92
N SER A 349 21.59 -0.10 15.04
CA SER A 349 20.84 1.15 15.20
C SER A 349 19.33 0.91 15.18
N ARG A 350 18.61 1.64 16.04
CA ARG A 350 17.14 1.74 16.02
C ARG A 350 16.61 2.34 14.71
N LEU A 351 17.45 3.11 14.00
CA LEU A 351 17.13 3.79 12.75
C LEU A 351 17.56 2.98 11.51
N ALA A 352 18.15 1.78 11.68
CA ALA A 352 18.55 0.92 10.57
C ALA A 352 17.40 0.62 9.59
N GLY A 353 16.16 0.52 10.06
CA GLY A 353 14.98 0.39 9.19
C GLY A 353 14.75 1.60 8.27
N SER A 354 14.85 2.83 8.80
CA SER A 354 14.74 4.06 8.00
C SER A 354 15.97 4.27 7.10
N ALA A 355 17.16 3.83 7.54
CA ALA A 355 18.37 3.82 6.72
C ALA A 355 18.24 2.86 5.52
N GLU A 356 17.70 1.65 5.72
CA GLU A 356 17.45 0.70 4.63
C GLU A 356 16.48 1.26 3.60
N VAL A 357 15.40 1.91 4.05
CA VAL A 357 14.45 2.61 3.19
C VAL A 357 15.13 3.74 2.40
N ALA A 358 15.97 4.54 3.07
CA ALA A 358 16.73 5.60 2.41
C ALA A 358 17.67 5.01 1.34
N ARG A 359 18.41 3.95 1.68
CA ARG A 359 19.32 3.25 0.78
C ARG A 359 18.61 2.69 -0.44
N ALA A 360 17.49 2.00 -0.26
CA ALA A 360 16.75 1.35 -1.34
C ALA A 360 16.19 2.38 -2.33
N GLY A 361 15.41 3.35 -1.84
CA GLY A 361 14.78 4.37 -2.69
C GLY A 361 15.78 5.34 -3.33
N ALA A 362 16.86 5.70 -2.63
CA ALA A 362 17.90 6.54 -3.19
C ALA A 362 18.76 5.81 -4.24
N ASN A 363 18.98 4.50 -4.12
CA ASN A 363 19.61 3.69 -5.18
C ASN A 363 18.72 3.62 -6.44
N GLU A 364 17.40 3.40 -6.27
CA GLU A 364 16.43 3.43 -7.37
C GLU A 364 16.46 4.79 -8.08
N ALA A 365 16.29 5.89 -7.35
CA ALA A 365 16.41 7.26 -7.86
C ALA A 365 17.76 7.55 -8.54
N ALA A 366 18.89 7.16 -7.94
CA ALA A 366 20.21 7.35 -8.52
C ALA A 366 20.44 6.49 -9.77
N SER A 367 19.74 5.37 -9.94
CA SER A 367 19.74 4.60 -11.20
C SER A 367 18.95 5.31 -12.30
N ILE A 368 17.80 5.90 -11.94
CA ILE A 368 16.90 6.61 -12.85
C ILE A 368 17.55 7.89 -13.39
N LEU A 369 18.23 8.67 -12.55
CA LEU A 369 18.96 9.89 -12.96
C LEU A 369 20.19 9.63 -13.84
N ARG A 370 20.53 8.36 -14.11
CA ARG A 370 21.56 7.97 -15.11
C ARG A 370 20.97 7.54 -16.46
N ARG A 371 19.63 7.52 -16.59
CA ARG A 371 18.95 7.22 -17.87
C ARG A 371 18.99 8.45 -18.79
N ARG A 372 19.03 8.22 -20.11
CA ARG A 372 19.08 9.31 -21.12
C ARG A 372 17.75 10.02 -21.36
N ASP A 373 16.64 9.44 -20.89
CA ASP A 373 15.28 9.95 -21.03
C ASP A 373 14.78 10.73 -19.79
N VAL A 374 15.64 10.95 -18.79
CA VAL A 374 15.34 11.75 -17.60
C VAL A 374 16.27 12.96 -17.55
N ARG A 375 15.75 14.14 -17.91
CA ARG A 375 16.49 15.40 -18.03
C ARG A 375 16.64 16.15 -16.70
N LEU A 376 16.98 15.43 -15.63
CA LEU A 376 17.04 15.96 -14.28
C LEU A 376 18.45 15.81 -13.68
N PHE A 377 19.02 16.92 -13.19
CA PHE A 377 20.43 17.03 -12.78
C PHE A 377 20.55 17.51 -11.33
N ARG A 378 21.75 17.46 -10.73
CA ARG A 378 21.99 17.85 -9.32
C ARG A 378 21.56 19.29 -8.99
N THR A 379 21.55 20.20 -9.98
CA THR A 379 21.01 21.57 -9.82
C THR A 379 19.50 21.64 -9.60
N ALA A 380 18.74 20.55 -9.81
CA ALA A 380 17.31 20.49 -9.49
C ALA A 380 17.06 20.20 -8.01
N PHE A 381 18.02 19.58 -7.34
CA PHE A 381 17.97 19.18 -5.93
C PHE A 381 18.53 20.30 -5.03
N GLN A 382 18.13 21.54 -5.32
CA GLN A 382 18.52 22.75 -4.58
C GLN A 382 17.23 23.46 -4.12
N PRO A 383 17.07 23.78 -2.81
CA PRO A 383 15.86 24.39 -2.30
C PRO A 383 15.65 25.81 -2.84
N THR A 384 14.40 26.22 -3.00
CA THR A 384 14.01 27.58 -3.42
C THR A 384 12.84 28.09 -2.58
N THR A 385 12.44 29.35 -2.77
CA THR A 385 11.23 29.92 -2.16
C THR A 385 9.93 29.21 -2.56
N GLU A 386 9.94 28.50 -3.69
CA GLU A 386 8.79 27.79 -4.27
C GLU A 386 8.88 26.27 -4.07
N VAL A 387 10.09 25.76 -3.81
CA VAL A 387 10.40 24.34 -3.67
C VAL A 387 10.99 24.06 -2.27
N PRO A 388 10.20 23.52 -1.34
CA PRO A 388 10.67 23.24 0.01
C PRO A 388 11.63 22.03 0.03
N GLU A 389 12.70 22.17 0.79
CA GLU A 389 13.74 21.14 0.99
C GLU A 389 13.17 19.78 1.41
N THR A 390 12.10 19.77 2.21
CA THR A 390 11.43 18.55 2.67
C THR A 390 10.80 17.72 1.54
N GLU A 391 10.40 18.32 0.42
CA GLU A 391 9.95 17.57 -0.76
C GLU A 391 11.14 17.11 -1.62
N LEU A 392 12.21 17.90 -1.69
CA LEU A 392 13.45 17.49 -2.37
C LEU A 392 14.11 16.28 -1.70
N VAL A 393 14.17 16.24 -0.36
CA VAL A 393 14.69 15.08 0.40
C VAL A 393 13.82 13.84 0.17
N LYS A 394 12.49 13.96 0.14
CA LYS A 394 11.59 12.83 -0.19
C LYS A 394 11.86 12.31 -1.60
N ALA A 395 11.89 13.19 -2.60
CA ALA A 395 12.18 12.80 -3.98
C ALA A 395 13.61 12.24 -4.14
N GLY A 396 14.57 12.75 -3.36
CA GLY A 396 15.93 12.23 -3.23
C GLY A 396 15.97 10.79 -2.70
N ARG A 397 15.09 10.47 -1.75
CA ARG A 397 14.83 9.11 -1.22
C ARG A 397 13.88 8.27 -2.11
N GLY A 398 13.62 8.69 -3.35
CA GLY A 398 12.81 7.93 -4.31
C GLY A 398 11.29 8.10 -4.20
N ASP A 399 10.80 9.16 -3.54
CA ASP A 399 9.37 9.45 -3.48
C ASP A 399 8.83 9.99 -4.82
N LYS A 400 8.06 9.14 -5.50
CA LYS A 400 7.45 9.40 -6.81
C LYS A 400 6.40 10.53 -6.80
N ASP A 401 5.81 10.83 -5.64
CA ASP A 401 4.72 11.79 -5.50
C ASP A 401 5.24 13.17 -5.08
N ALA A 402 6.29 13.19 -4.26
CA ALA A 402 7.11 14.39 -4.06
C ALA A 402 7.71 14.85 -5.40
N ALA A 403 8.28 13.93 -6.20
CA ALA A 403 8.78 14.24 -7.55
C ALA A 403 7.69 14.86 -8.46
N ALA A 404 6.45 14.36 -8.41
CA ALA A 404 5.33 14.92 -9.17
C ALA A 404 4.90 16.32 -8.64
N ARG A 405 4.81 16.51 -7.32
CA ARG A 405 4.52 17.82 -6.72
C ARG A 405 5.60 18.86 -7.06
N LEU A 406 6.86 18.45 -7.07
CA LEU A 406 8.00 19.28 -7.48
C LEU A 406 7.87 19.71 -8.94
N ALA A 407 7.50 18.81 -9.86
CA ALA A 407 7.20 19.18 -11.23
C ALA A 407 6.12 20.26 -11.30
N ARG A 408 4.98 20.02 -10.65
CA ARG A 408 3.83 20.94 -10.65
C ARG A 408 4.11 22.29 -9.97
N ALA A 409 5.14 22.39 -9.12
CA ALA A 409 5.60 23.68 -8.58
C ALA A 409 6.18 24.59 -9.70
N TYR A 410 7.03 24.03 -10.57
CA TYR A 410 7.53 24.71 -11.78
C TYR A 410 6.48 24.81 -12.91
N GLY A 411 5.40 24.05 -12.80
CA GLY A 411 4.33 23.93 -13.80
C GLY A 411 3.12 24.84 -13.60
N ARG A 412 3.14 25.78 -12.64
CA ARG A 412 2.02 26.72 -12.43
C ARG A 412 2.01 27.81 -13.48
N ASP A 413 0.85 28.04 -14.09
CA ASP A 413 0.65 29.14 -15.04
C ASP A 413 0.88 30.50 -14.33
N GLY A 414 1.89 31.24 -14.79
CA GLY A 414 2.41 32.46 -14.19
C GLY A 414 3.79 32.82 -14.76
N GLU A 415 4.41 33.89 -14.26
CA GLU A 415 5.65 34.47 -14.82
C GLU A 415 6.91 33.57 -14.75
N LYS A 416 6.84 32.37 -14.17
CA LYS A 416 7.99 31.49 -13.91
C LYS A 416 7.80 30.03 -14.37
N PHE A 417 7.12 29.80 -15.49
CA PHE A 417 7.02 28.44 -16.05
C PHE A 417 8.40 27.94 -16.55
N ASP A 418 9.09 27.14 -15.74
CA ASP A 418 10.32 26.45 -16.15
C ASP A 418 9.96 25.11 -16.79
N ALA A 419 9.80 25.14 -18.11
CA ALA A 419 9.49 23.97 -18.93
C ALA A 419 10.51 22.83 -18.75
N SER A 420 11.79 23.15 -18.52
CA SER A 420 12.86 22.15 -18.41
C SER A 420 12.80 21.41 -17.07
N ARG A 421 12.54 22.14 -15.98
CA ARG A 421 12.31 21.54 -14.65
C ARG A 421 11.00 20.77 -14.62
N TYR A 422 9.94 21.30 -15.23
CA TYR A 422 8.65 20.63 -15.33
C TYR A 422 8.76 19.28 -16.08
N GLU A 423 9.38 19.27 -17.27
CA GLU A 423 9.62 18.06 -18.05
C GLU A 423 10.50 17.06 -17.26
N GLY A 424 11.65 17.52 -16.73
CA GLY A 424 12.60 16.66 -16.03
C GLY A 424 12.06 16.04 -14.73
N TRP A 425 11.29 16.78 -13.93
CA TRP A 425 10.66 16.24 -12.72
C TRP A 425 9.52 15.27 -13.03
N LEU A 426 8.72 15.52 -14.08
CA LEU A 426 7.71 14.55 -14.53
C LEU A 426 8.35 13.26 -15.07
N GLN A 427 9.44 13.36 -15.85
CA GLN A 427 10.22 12.20 -16.32
C GLN A 427 10.74 11.36 -15.15
N PHE A 428 11.30 12.03 -14.12
CA PHE A 428 11.79 11.37 -12.92
C PHE A 428 10.65 10.70 -12.12
N ALA A 429 9.51 11.38 -11.93
CA ALA A 429 8.34 10.82 -11.25
C ALA A 429 7.73 9.61 -12.00
N ALA A 430 7.58 9.70 -13.33
CA ALA A 430 7.07 8.61 -14.16
C ALA A 430 8.04 7.41 -14.19
N ALA A 431 9.35 7.65 -14.16
CA ALA A 431 10.36 6.60 -14.05
C ALA A 431 10.37 5.93 -12.67
N LEU A 432 10.09 6.67 -11.58
CA LEU A 432 9.80 6.15 -10.23
C LEU A 432 8.41 5.48 -10.11
N GLY A 433 7.68 5.34 -11.23
CA GLY A 433 6.43 4.60 -11.30
C GLY A 433 5.16 5.40 -11.03
N ASN A 434 5.20 6.73 -11.06
CA ASN A 434 4.00 7.56 -10.95
C ASN A 434 3.22 7.60 -12.27
N GLY A 435 2.11 6.86 -12.33
CA GLY A 435 1.27 6.77 -13.52
C GLY A 435 0.53 8.08 -13.83
N ILE A 436 0.20 8.86 -12.80
CA ILE A 436 -0.44 10.18 -12.94
C ILE A 436 0.54 11.16 -13.59
N ALA A 437 1.77 11.23 -13.09
CA ALA A 437 2.84 12.06 -13.68
C ALA A 437 3.18 11.62 -15.12
N SER A 438 3.15 10.32 -15.41
CA SER A 438 3.30 9.81 -16.78
C SER A 438 2.20 10.32 -17.71
N TYR A 439 0.95 10.42 -17.24
CA TYR A 439 -0.15 10.97 -18.03
C TYR A 439 -0.09 12.50 -18.16
N GLU A 440 0.29 13.22 -17.10
CA GLU A 440 0.56 14.67 -17.17
C GLU A 440 1.66 14.99 -18.20
N LEU A 441 2.71 14.17 -18.25
CA LEU A 441 3.78 14.29 -19.24
C LEU A 441 3.31 13.96 -20.66
N ALA A 442 2.42 12.98 -20.82
CA ALA A 442 1.77 12.71 -22.09
C ALA A 442 0.94 13.93 -22.57
N LEU A 443 0.14 14.54 -21.69
CA LEU A 443 -0.62 15.75 -22.00
C LEU A 443 0.29 16.96 -22.29
N HIS A 444 1.42 17.09 -21.61
CA HIS A 444 2.45 18.08 -21.94
C HIS A 444 2.99 17.87 -23.35
N TYR A 445 3.44 16.66 -23.69
CA TYR A 445 3.95 16.36 -25.04
C TYR A 445 2.90 16.53 -26.15
N ARG A 446 1.60 16.31 -25.88
CA ARG A 446 0.54 16.71 -26.82
C ARG A 446 0.52 18.22 -27.05
N ARG A 447 0.56 19.03 -25.98
CA ARG A 447 0.57 20.51 -26.05
C ARG A 447 1.78 21.06 -26.80
N VAL A 448 2.97 20.47 -26.63
CA VAL A 448 4.21 20.90 -27.31
C VAL A 448 4.49 20.17 -28.64
N GLY A 449 3.47 19.57 -29.26
CA GLY A 449 3.57 19.04 -30.64
C GLY A 449 4.43 17.77 -30.80
N GLN A 450 4.59 16.96 -29.75
CA GLN A 450 5.42 15.75 -29.72
C GLN A 450 4.57 14.47 -29.56
N PRO A 451 3.74 14.10 -30.56
CA PRO A 451 2.72 13.05 -30.43
C PRO A 451 3.29 11.65 -30.16
N LEU A 452 4.50 11.34 -30.63
CA LEU A 452 5.14 10.04 -30.38
C LEU A 452 5.49 9.86 -28.88
N LEU A 453 6.08 10.90 -28.27
CA LEU A 453 6.38 10.89 -26.84
C LEU A 453 5.09 10.92 -26.00
N ALA A 454 4.07 11.65 -26.44
CA ALA A 454 2.75 11.60 -25.82
C ALA A 454 2.17 10.18 -25.79
N ALA A 455 2.18 9.46 -26.91
CA ALA A 455 1.69 8.09 -26.99
C ALA A 455 2.51 7.12 -26.11
N GLN A 456 3.84 7.29 -26.06
CA GLN A 456 4.71 6.49 -25.19
C GLN A 456 4.40 6.71 -23.70
N TYR A 457 4.29 7.96 -23.25
CA TYR A 457 4.01 8.27 -21.85
C TYR A 457 2.55 7.98 -21.43
N GLU A 458 1.61 7.97 -22.38
CA GLU A 458 0.23 7.52 -22.17
C GLU A 458 0.13 5.98 -22.08
N ALA A 459 0.89 5.24 -22.89
CA ALA A 459 1.04 3.80 -22.73
C ALA A 459 1.70 3.47 -21.39
N ARG A 460 2.77 4.18 -21.03
CA ARG A 460 3.46 4.03 -19.75
C ARG A 460 2.57 4.32 -18.54
N ALA A 461 1.66 5.29 -18.65
CA ALA A 461 0.66 5.53 -17.61
C ALA A 461 -0.22 4.28 -17.37
N ARG A 462 -0.66 3.61 -18.45
CA ARG A 462 -1.44 2.37 -18.38
C ARG A 462 -0.62 1.16 -17.88
N GLU A 463 0.66 1.06 -18.24
CA GLU A 463 1.59 0.03 -17.69
C GLU A 463 1.76 0.18 -16.18
N LEU A 464 1.80 1.42 -15.69
CA LEU A 464 1.81 1.77 -14.27
C LEU A 464 0.40 1.68 -13.64
N GLY A 465 -0.61 1.28 -14.42
CA GLY A 465 -2.01 1.18 -14.05
C GLY A 465 -2.62 2.46 -13.50
N TYR A 466 -2.20 3.61 -14.04
CA TYR A 466 -3.05 4.78 -14.03
C TYR A 466 -3.99 4.75 -15.23
N THR A 467 -5.29 4.66 -14.96
CA THR A 467 -6.35 4.91 -15.93
C THR A 467 -6.81 6.36 -15.72
N PRO A 468 -6.63 7.27 -16.68
CA PRO A 468 -7.22 8.60 -16.57
C PRO A 468 -8.74 8.50 -16.54
N PRO A 469 -9.46 9.37 -15.80
CA PRO A 469 -10.91 9.44 -15.87
C PRO A 469 -11.36 9.75 -17.31
N PRO A 470 -12.53 9.27 -17.74
CA PRO A 470 -13.05 9.51 -19.10
C PRO A 470 -13.37 11.00 -19.30
N SER A 471 -12.39 11.76 -19.76
CA SER A 471 -12.53 13.18 -20.08
C SER A 471 -13.48 13.38 -21.27
N LEU A 472 -14.43 14.31 -21.13
CA LEU A 472 -15.34 14.72 -22.22
C LEU A 472 -14.61 15.31 -23.44
N ASP A 473 -13.32 15.64 -23.28
CA ASP A 473 -12.41 16.15 -24.30
C ASP A 473 -12.05 15.08 -25.35
N ASN A 474 -13.05 14.69 -26.15
CA ASN A 474 -12.87 13.91 -27.39
C ASN A 474 -12.24 14.77 -28.51
N SER A 475 -11.23 15.58 -28.19
CA SER A 475 -10.44 16.37 -29.14
C SER A 475 -9.43 15.51 -29.92
N ARG A 476 -9.91 14.37 -30.44
CA ARG A 476 -9.33 13.75 -31.64
C ARG A 476 -9.60 14.68 -32.83
N LYS A 477 -8.61 15.51 -33.16
CA LYS A 477 -8.45 16.07 -34.50
C LYS A 477 -7.67 15.08 -35.37
#